data_AF-A0A5C7G6M5-F1
#
_entry.id   AF-A0A5C7G6M5-F1
#
_cell.length_a   1.000
_cell.length_b   1.000
_cell.length_c   1.000
_cell.angle_alpha   90.00
_cell.angle_beta   90.00
_cell.angle_gamma   90.00
#
_symmetry.space_group_name_H-M   'P 1'
#
loop_
_entity.id
_entity.type
_entity.pdbx_description
1 polymer ?
#
loop_
_entity_poly.entity_id
_entity_poly.type
_entity_poly.pdbx_seq_one_letter_code
_entity_poly.pdbx_strand_id
1 'polypeptide(L)'
;MRSKTRGRQGKTASPGRYGGLDRHRIQPRRRRRHRAGPILPEVASSDIVRQPALAAIAQRLHRPIRPRHLRHLRAREPPHHPHARGVQLKHTRPQDGFTTVELITVMVLIGVLAAIGIPRLMGENSINAIVFGDQVASALRTAQKSAVAKRRIVCVTTLQRTLQLRISPTAGTASCNLQLDGAGDGTFDSNDDKISMNNPRPALFFRPDGTIAATAGDAPLTGFDITVSDSSGVRRTIHVDGRTGLVN
;
A
#
# COMPACT_ATOMS: atom_id res chain seq x y z
N MET A 1 -35.27 -77.79 -7.77
CA MET A 1 -36.53 -77.39 -8.45
C MET A 1 -36.32 -76.08 -9.20
N ARG A 2 -36.56 -76.10 -10.52
CA ARG A 2 -36.61 -74.91 -11.39
C ARG A 2 -38.01 -74.31 -11.34
N SER A 3 -38.13 -72.99 -11.24
CA SER A 3 -39.30 -72.28 -11.75
C SER A 3 -38.86 -71.03 -12.48
N LYS A 4 -39.34 -70.93 -13.72
CA LYS A 4 -38.98 -69.99 -14.78
C LYS A 4 -40.30 -69.37 -15.22
N THR A 5 -40.53 -68.09 -14.96
CA THR A 5 -41.69 -67.37 -15.46
C THR A 5 -41.28 -66.46 -16.62
N ARG A 6 -41.87 -66.75 -17.78
CA ARG A 6 -41.83 -65.98 -19.03
C ARG A 6 -42.95 -64.93 -19.02
N GLY A 7 -42.68 -63.77 -19.62
CA GLY A 7 -43.44 -63.31 -20.80
C GLY A 7 -44.39 -62.11 -20.68
N ARG A 8 -44.07 -61.02 -21.40
CA ARG A 8 -44.89 -60.21 -22.34
C ARG A 8 -44.16 -58.89 -22.60
N GLN A 9 -43.55 -58.61 -23.75
CA GLN A 9 -44.09 -58.26 -25.08
C GLN A 9 -45.20 -57.20 -25.10
N GLY A 10 -44.84 -56.01 -25.61
CA GLY A 10 -45.72 -54.98 -26.14
C GLY A 10 -44.92 -54.07 -27.11
N LYS A 11 -44.99 -54.37 -28.41
CA LYS A 11 -44.55 -53.54 -29.55
C LYS A 11 -45.73 -52.69 -30.04
N THR A 12 -45.47 -51.46 -30.51
CA THR A 12 -46.05 -50.76 -31.70
C THR A 12 -45.61 -49.27 -31.63
N ALA A 13 -44.78 -48.75 -32.55
CA ALA A 13 -45.08 -48.17 -33.89
C ALA A 13 -46.05 -46.96 -33.78
N SER A 14 -45.89 -45.77 -34.37
CA SER A 14 -45.04 -45.21 -35.45
C SER A 14 -45.24 -43.66 -35.46
N PRO A 15 -44.57 -42.88 -36.35
CA PRO A 15 -44.37 -41.43 -36.22
C PRO A 15 -45.36 -40.55 -36.99
N GLY A 16 -45.50 -39.28 -36.58
CA GLY A 16 -46.24 -38.23 -37.29
C GLY A 16 -45.30 -37.10 -37.74
N ARG A 17 -45.29 -36.84 -39.05
CA ARG A 17 -44.46 -35.87 -39.78
C ARG A 17 -45.39 -35.04 -40.67
N TYR A 18 -45.48 -33.73 -40.46
CA TYR A 18 -45.88 -32.68 -41.42
C TYR A 18 -45.25 -31.38 -40.86
N GLY A 19 -44.28 -30.69 -41.50
CA GLY A 19 -44.39 -29.94 -42.77
C GLY A 19 -45.09 -28.61 -42.49
N GLY A 20 -44.58 -27.40 -42.76
CA GLY A 20 -43.38 -26.87 -43.41
C GLY A 20 -43.64 -25.37 -43.65
N LEU A 21 -42.55 -24.61 -43.86
CA LEU A 21 -42.50 -23.22 -44.36
C LEU A 21 -43.14 -22.14 -43.43
N ASP A 22 -42.54 -20.98 -43.18
CA ASP A 22 -42.03 -20.07 -44.19
C ASP A 22 -40.95 -19.10 -43.69
N ARG A 23 -40.15 -18.66 -44.65
CA ARG A 23 -39.00 -17.76 -44.52
C ARG A 23 -39.46 -16.30 -44.46
N HIS A 24 -39.02 -15.54 -43.46
CA HIS A 24 -38.91 -14.08 -43.61
C HIS A 24 -37.63 -13.49 -43.00
N ARG A 25 -36.61 -13.48 -43.87
CA ARG A 25 -35.73 -12.36 -44.23
C ARG A 25 -35.64 -11.17 -43.24
N ILE A 26 -34.57 -11.21 -42.46
CA ILE A 26 -33.60 -10.15 -42.13
C ILE A 26 -33.87 -8.76 -42.75
N GLN A 27 -34.07 -7.75 -41.89
CA GLN A 27 -33.57 -6.37 -42.09
C GLN A 27 -33.30 -5.70 -40.72
N PRO A 28 -32.05 -5.45 -40.32
CA PRO A 28 -31.75 -4.58 -39.20
C PRO A 28 -31.64 -3.11 -39.65
N ARG A 29 -32.46 -2.26 -39.02
CA ARG A 29 -32.28 -0.81 -38.97
C ARG A 29 -30.93 -0.47 -38.33
N ARG A 30 -30.05 0.22 -39.07
CA ARG A 30 -29.01 1.07 -38.45
C ARG A 30 -28.97 2.44 -39.10
N ARG A 31 -29.67 3.38 -38.47
CA ARG A 31 -29.32 4.80 -38.51
C ARG A 31 -28.03 4.97 -37.70
N ARG A 32 -26.95 5.40 -38.34
CA ARG A 32 -25.85 6.11 -37.67
C ARG A 32 -25.56 7.38 -38.46
N ARG A 33 -26.14 8.49 -37.98
CA ARG A 33 -25.58 9.83 -38.16
C ARG A 33 -24.59 10.07 -37.03
N HIS A 34 -23.70 11.04 -37.26
CA HIS A 34 -22.72 11.64 -36.34
C HIS A 34 -21.36 10.91 -36.31
N ARG A 35 -20.21 11.56 -36.45
CA ARG A 35 -19.84 12.94 -36.82
C ARG A 35 -18.32 12.87 -37.01
N ALA A 36 -17.80 13.50 -38.04
CA ALA A 36 -16.37 13.66 -38.23
C ALA A 36 -15.83 14.81 -37.35
N GLY A 37 -14.58 14.65 -36.90
CA GLY A 37 -13.66 15.71 -36.46
C GLY A 37 -13.29 15.72 -34.97
N PRO A 38 -12.10 16.22 -34.58
CA PRO A 38 -10.80 16.18 -35.25
C PRO A 38 -9.71 15.54 -34.36
N ILE A 39 -8.57 15.22 -34.97
CA ILE A 39 -7.35 14.71 -34.34
C ILE A 39 -6.40 15.91 -34.12
N LEU A 40 -5.70 15.93 -32.96
CA LEU A 40 -4.64 16.83 -32.47
C LEU A 40 -5.10 18.09 -31.69
N PRO A 41 -4.37 18.53 -30.64
CA PRO A 41 -2.92 18.38 -30.44
C PRO A 41 -2.44 17.78 -29.10
N GLU A 42 -1.24 17.21 -29.20
CA GLU A 42 -0.13 17.24 -28.25
C GLU A 42 -0.28 18.21 -27.07
N VAL A 43 -0.32 17.67 -25.85
CA VAL A 43 -0.03 18.42 -24.62
C VAL A 43 0.83 17.58 -23.71
N ALA A 44 2.12 17.91 -23.75
CA ALA A 44 3.08 17.91 -22.65
C ALA A 44 2.93 16.80 -21.59
N SER A 45 3.65 15.71 -21.81
CA SER A 45 4.16 14.88 -20.72
C SER A 45 4.94 15.76 -19.76
N SER A 46 4.35 16.02 -18.59
CA SER A 46 5.05 16.63 -17.47
C SER A 46 6.05 15.62 -16.91
N ASP A 47 7.31 15.80 -17.30
CA ASP A 47 8.49 15.42 -16.54
C ASP A 47 8.38 15.94 -15.10
N ILE A 48 8.46 15.04 -14.10
CA ILE A 48 8.70 15.24 -12.65
C ILE A 48 8.47 13.85 -12.03
N VAL A 49 9.34 13.11 -11.34
CA VAL A 49 10.71 13.27 -10.84
C VAL A 49 11.26 11.83 -10.79
N ARG A 50 12.27 11.52 -11.62
CA ARG A 50 13.13 10.35 -11.44
C ARG A 50 14.34 10.83 -10.64
N GLN A 51 14.48 10.36 -9.41
CA GLN A 51 15.66 10.58 -8.59
C GLN A 51 16.88 9.93 -9.26
N PRO A 52 17.95 10.68 -9.56
CA PRO A 52 19.21 10.08 -9.98
C PRO A 52 19.94 9.48 -8.77
N ALA A 53 20.49 8.31 -9.04
CA ALA A 53 21.28 7.50 -8.14
C ALA A 53 22.47 8.28 -7.54
N LEU A 54 22.72 7.97 -6.28
CA LEU A 54 23.91 8.30 -5.49
C LEU A 54 25.18 7.81 -6.19
N ALA A 55 25.88 8.70 -6.88
CA ALA A 55 27.29 8.51 -7.22
C ALA A 55 27.97 9.88 -7.35
N ALA A 56 29.16 9.99 -6.76
CA ALA A 56 30.14 11.06 -6.92
C ALA A 56 29.94 12.37 -6.12
N ILE A 57 30.18 12.33 -4.81
CA ILE A 57 30.77 13.48 -4.09
C ILE A 57 31.88 12.98 -3.15
N ALA A 58 33.04 12.68 -3.73
CA ALA A 58 34.28 12.53 -2.98
C ALA A 58 35.46 12.79 -3.91
N GLN A 59 35.66 14.07 -4.29
CA GLN A 59 36.93 14.57 -4.83
C GLN A 59 36.78 16.05 -5.22
N ARG A 60 37.20 16.96 -4.33
CA ARG A 60 37.82 18.26 -4.65
C ARG A 60 37.91 19.10 -3.37
N LEU A 61 39.09 19.10 -2.75
CA LEU A 61 39.65 20.23 -2.01
C LEU A 61 41.11 19.92 -1.62
N HIS A 62 41.95 19.64 -2.62
CA HIS A 62 43.39 19.85 -2.50
C HIS A 62 43.69 21.19 -3.16
N ARG A 63 43.84 22.26 -2.36
CA ARG A 63 44.43 23.52 -2.79
C ARG A 63 45.96 23.40 -2.69
N PRO A 64 46.72 23.47 -3.80
CA PRO A 64 48.17 23.58 -3.71
C PRO A 64 48.56 25.03 -3.42
N ILE A 65 49.38 25.23 -2.38
CA ILE A 65 49.98 26.52 -2.04
C ILE A 65 51.19 26.71 -2.95
N ARG A 66 51.24 27.87 -3.64
CA ARG A 66 52.31 28.30 -4.54
C ARG A 66 53.64 28.46 -3.78
N PRO A 67 54.78 27.95 -4.28
CA PRO A 67 56.09 28.25 -3.71
C PRO A 67 56.58 29.60 -4.20
N ARG A 68 56.83 30.53 -3.27
CA ARG A 68 57.54 31.78 -3.54
C ARG A 68 59.05 31.55 -3.36
N HIS A 69 59.75 31.72 -4.47
CA HIS A 69 61.08 32.32 -4.60
C HIS A 69 62.20 31.82 -3.67
N LEU A 70 63.02 30.96 -4.25
CA LEU A 70 64.46 30.86 -3.97
C LEU A 70 65.14 32.21 -4.23
N ARG A 71 65.89 32.71 -3.24
CA ARG A 71 67.01 33.64 -3.43
C ARG A 71 68.04 33.39 -2.34
N HIS A 72 69.26 33.07 -2.80
CA HIS A 72 70.58 33.41 -2.24
C HIS A 72 70.87 33.02 -0.76
N LEU A 73 72.04 32.60 -0.33
CA LEU A 73 73.36 32.24 -0.85
C LEU A 73 74.19 31.95 0.42
N ARG A 74 75.29 31.20 0.27
CA ARG A 74 76.44 31.07 1.20
C ARG A 74 76.26 30.18 2.43
N ALA A 75 76.81 28.98 2.27
CA ALA A 75 77.57 28.29 3.30
C ALA A 75 78.79 29.10 3.76
N ARG A 76 78.97 29.22 5.07
CA ARG A 76 80.26 29.32 5.75
C ARG A 76 80.12 28.62 7.11
N GLU A 77 80.90 27.56 7.28
CA GLU A 77 81.12 26.83 8.55
C GLU A 77 82.09 27.62 9.47
N PRO A 78 82.36 27.18 10.71
CA PRO A 78 81.81 27.65 11.99
C PRO A 78 82.81 28.56 12.76
N PRO A 79 82.45 29.11 13.94
CA PRO A 79 82.95 28.48 15.16
C PRO A 79 81.98 28.53 16.38
N HIS A 80 82.01 27.43 17.14
CA HIS A 80 82.00 27.34 18.61
C HIS A 80 81.03 28.16 19.49
N HIS A 81 80.32 27.38 20.33
CA HIS A 81 79.91 27.65 21.74
C HIS A 81 78.48 28.15 22.05
N PRO A 82 77.96 27.75 23.23
CA PRO A 82 76.62 27.17 23.38
C PRO A 82 75.67 28.10 24.13
N HIS A 83 74.49 28.44 23.60
CA HIS A 83 73.40 28.94 24.44
C HIS A 83 72.04 28.51 23.88
N ALA A 84 71.22 28.00 24.80
CA ALA A 84 69.88 27.46 24.63
C ALA A 84 68.99 28.28 23.68
N ARG A 85 68.37 27.61 22.71
CA ARG A 85 67.33 28.20 21.85
C ARG A 85 66.04 27.42 22.03
N GLY A 86 65.07 28.09 22.65
CA GLY A 86 63.78 27.54 23.02
C GLY A 86 63.03 26.92 21.84
N VAL A 87 62.39 25.79 22.13
CA VAL A 87 61.40 25.15 21.28
C VAL A 87 60.21 26.10 21.13
N GLN A 88 59.94 26.59 19.92
CA GLN A 88 58.69 27.30 19.63
C GLN A 88 57.52 26.32 19.73
N LEU A 89 56.86 26.31 20.89
CA LEU A 89 55.59 25.62 21.07
C LEU A 89 54.50 26.40 20.33
N LYS A 90 53.90 25.74 19.35
CA LYS A 90 52.73 26.18 18.59
C LYS A 90 51.65 26.58 19.61
N HIS A 91 51.37 27.89 19.72
CA HIS A 91 50.34 28.40 20.62
C HIS A 91 49.02 27.70 20.26
N THR A 92 48.57 26.81 21.15
CA THR A 92 47.23 26.25 21.13
C THR A 92 46.27 27.42 21.25
N ARG A 93 45.36 27.57 20.30
CA ARG A 93 44.33 28.62 20.37
C ARG A 93 43.61 28.50 21.70
N PRO A 94 43.37 29.62 22.42
CA PRO A 94 42.56 29.58 23.62
C PRO A 94 41.20 28.97 23.24
N GLN A 95 40.76 27.99 24.02
CA GLN A 95 39.39 27.51 23.92
C GLN A 95 38.51 28.53 24.64
N ASP A 96 37.72 29.26 23.87
CA ASP A 96 36.72 30.15 24.44
C ASP A 96 35.63 29.31 25.09
N GLY A 97 35.35 29.60 26.37
CA GLY A 97 34.27 28.99 27.12
C GLY A 97 32.91 29.61 26.75
N PHE A 98 31.84 28.86 26.98
CA PHE A 98 30.48 29.36 26.82
C PHE A 98 30.13 30.38 27.91
N THR A 99 29.37 31.41 27.55
CA THR A 99 28.85 32.35 28.55
C THR A 99 27.75 31.69 29.39
N THR A 100 27.55 32.14 30.64
CA THR A 100 26.45 31.64 31.48
C THR A 100 25.09 31.85 30.84
N VAL A 101 24.91 33.00 30.16
CA VAL A 101 23.67 33.33 29.45
C VAL A 101 23.43 32.37 28.29
N GLU A 102 24.46 32.06 27.50
CA GLU A 102 24.36 31.13 26.38
C GLU A 102 23.95 29.72 26.84
N LEU A 103 24.55 29.21 27.92
CA LEU A 103 24.16 27.93 28.48
C LEU A 103 22.68 27.91 28.92
N ILE A 104 22.23 28.95 29.63
CA ILE A 104 20.83 29.06 30.06
C ILE A 104 19.89 29.07 28.85
N THR A 105 20.20 29.83 27.81
CA THR A 105 19.36 29.89 26.60
C THR A 105 19.27 28.54 25.88
N VAL A 106 20.38 27.79 25.82
CA VAL A 106 20.41 26.43 25.22
C VAL A 106 19.55 25.46 26.03
N MET A 107 19.63 25.51 27.37
CA MET A 107 18.79 24.65 28.23
C MET A 107 17.31 24.95 28.05
N VAL A 108 16.93 26.24 27.97
CA VAL A 108 15.55 26.64 27.69
C VAL A 108 15.10 26.15 26.32
N LEU A 109 15.95 26.29 25.29
CA LEU A 109 15.63 25.84 23.93
C LEU A 109 15.44 24.32 23.87
N ILE A 110 16.34 23.54 24.51
CA ILE A 110 16.21 22.08 24.60
C ILE A 110 14.93 21.72 25.36
N GLY A 111 14.57 22.44 26.42
CA GLY A 111 13.33 22.23 27.15
C GLY A 111 12.08 22.39 26.28
N VAL A 112 12.01 23.46 25.50
CA VAL A 112 10.90 23.69 24.56
C VAL A 112 10.85 22.63 23.47
N LEU A 113 12.01 22.28 22.88
CA LEU A 113 12.09 21.24 21.85
C LEU A 113 11.70 19.87 22.39
N ALA A 114 12.10 19.53 23.61
CA ALA A 114 11.73 18.27 24.26
C ALA A 114 10.22 18.20 24.53
N ALA A 115 9.62 19.30 24.99
CA ALA A 115 8.18 19.38 25.26
C ALA A 115 7.31 19.08 24.04
N ILE A 116 7.74 19.50 22.84
CA ILE A 116 7.02 19.23 21.57
C ILE A 116 7.51 17.97 20.85
N GLY A 117 8.79 17.61 21.00
CA GLY A 117 9.43 16.50 20.28
C GLY A 117 9.09 15.13 20.87
N ILE A 118 9.07 15.01 22.20
CA ILE A 118 8.81 13.73 22.88
C ILE A 118 7.40 13.20 22.61
N PRO A 119 6.31 13.99 22.73
CA PRO A 119 4.97 13.48 22.47
C PRO A 119 4.80 12.92 21.05
N ARG A 120 5.45 13.55 20.07
CA ARG A 120 5.40 13.11 18.66
C ARG A 120 6.04 11.73 18.47
N LEU A 121 7.19 11.49 19.09
CA LEU A 121 7.91 10.21 18.99
C LEU A 121 7.17 9.05 19.66
N MET A 122 6.40 9.33 20.72
CA MET A 122 5.63 8.32 21.43
C MET A 122 4.26 8.05 20.78
N GLY A 123 3.70 9.02 20.05
CA GLY A 123 2.34 8.97 19.52
C GLY A 123 2.17 8.27 18.17
N GLU A 124 3.23 8.08 17.37
CA GLU A 124 3.09 7.62 15.97
C GLU A 124 2.39 6.27 15.82
N ASN A 125 2.69 5.28 16.67
CA ASN A 125 2.05 3.95 16.58
C ASN A 125 0.53 4.00 16.81
N SER A 126 0.07 4.87 17.72
CA SER A 126 -1.37 4.98 18.02
C SER A 126 -2.17 5.61 16.88
N ILE A 127 -1.59 6.59 16.18
CA ILE A 127 -2.22 7.23 15.02
C ILE A 127 -2.23 6.27 13.83
N ASN A 128 -1.12 5.56 13.60
CA ASN A 128 -1.04 4.57 12.54
C ASN A 128 -2.10 3.46 12.70
N ALA A 129 -2.39 3.04 13.94
CA ALA A 129 -3.42 2.03 14.21
C ALA A 129 -4.84 2.54 13.88
N ILE A 130 -5.12 3.82 14.18
CA ILE A 130 -6.38 4.46 13.81
C ILE A 130 -6.51 4.53 12.28
N VAL A 131 -5.45 5.00 11.60
CA VAL A 131 -5.41 5.11 10.14
C VAL A 131 -5.60 3.75 9.49
N PHE A 132 -4.91 2.72 9.97
CA PHE A 132 -5.06 1.35 9.46
C PHE A 132 -6.49 0.82 9.68
N GLY A 133 -7.09 1.07 10.84
CA GLY A 133 -8.49 0.74 11.11
C GLY A 133 -9.46 1.40 10.12
N ASP A 134 -9.24 2.68 9.80
CA ASP A 134 -10.06 3.39 8.82
C ASP A 134 -9.83 2.90 7.38
N GLN A 135 -8.59 2.53 7.04
CA GLN A 135 -8.27 1.88 5.76
C GLN A 135 -9.02 0.56 5.61
N VAL A 136 -8.99 -0.32 6.62
CA VAL A 136 -9.75 -1.58 6.66
C VAL A 136 -11.24 -1.33 6.47
N ALA A 137 -11.83 -0.39 7.23
CA ALA A 137 -13.25 -0.07 7.11
C ALA A 137 -13.60 0.48 5.72
N SER A 138 -12.73 1.33 5.14
CA SER A 138 -12.93 1.86 3.78
C SER A 138 -12.85 0.76 2.71
N ALA A 139 -11.93 -0.20 2.88
CA ALA A 139 -11.72 -1.29 1.95
C ALA A 139 -12.90 -2.26 1.99
N LEU A 140 -13.42 -2.62 3.17
CA LEU A 140 -14.63 -3.43 3.29
C LEU A 140 -15.85 -2.75 2.64
N ARG A 141 -16.03 -1.43 2.85
CA ARG A 141 -17.09 -0.67 2.15
C ARG A 141 -16.88 -0.66 0.64
N THR A 142 -15.63 -0.59 0.19
CA THR A 142 -15.28 -0.64 -1.23
C THR A 142 -15.58 -2.01 -1.84
N ALA A 143 -15.33 -3.09 -1.10
CA ALA A 143 -15.70 -4.45 -1.49
C ALA A 143 -17.21 -4.60 -1.65
N GLN A 144 -17.99 -4.15 -0.66
CA GLN A 144 -19.46 -4.16 -0.72
C GLN A 144 -19.99 -3.37 -1.92
N LYS A 145 -19.56 -2.11 -2.08
CA LYS A 145 -19.97 -1.25 -3.20
C LYS A 145 -19.60 -1.88 -4.55
N SER A 146 -18.40 -2.45 -4.65
CA SER A 146 -17.94 -3.11 -5.87
C SER A 146 -18.75 -4.36 -6.19
N ALA A 147 -19.10 -5.17 -5.19
CA ALA A 147 -19.89 -6.37 -5.38
C ALA A 147 -21.29 -6.06 -5.95
N VAL A 148 -21.94 -5.05 -5.37
CA VAL A 148 -23.27 -4.57 -5.81
C VAL A 148 -23.18 -3.92 -7.19
N ALA A 149 -22.23 -3.00 -7.40
CA ALA A 149 -22.10 -2.26 -8.65
C ALA A 149 -21.73 -3.15 -9.84
N LYS A 150 -20.80 -4.09 -9.65
CA LYS A 150 -20.33 -5.00 -10.70
C LYS A 150 -21.19 -6.26 -10.82
N ARG A 151 -22.18 -6.46 -9.94
CA ARG A 151 -23.01 -7.68 -9.81
C ARG A 151 -22.17 -8.97 -9.81
N ARG A 152 -21.04 -8.93 -9.12
CA ARG A 152 -20.10 -10.06 -8.98
C ARG A 152 -19.68 -10.21 -7.53
N ILE A 153 -19.31 -11.41 -7.14
CA ILE A 153 -18.79 -11.66 -5.80
C ILE A 153 -17.42 -11.01 -5.66
N VAL A 154 -17.21 -10.30 -4.55
CA VAL A 154 -15.91 -9.78 -4.13
C VAL A 154 -15.48 -10.55 -2.90
N CYS A 155 -14.33 -11.20 -2.98
CA CYS A 155 -13.72 -11.91 -1.87
C CYS A 155 -12.75 -10.98 -1.17
N VAL A 156 -12.90 -10.88 0.14
CA VAL A 156 -11.97 -10.19 1.01
C VAL A 156 -11.29 -11.22 1.90
N THR A 157 -9.96 -11.20 1.85
CA THR A 157 -9.11 -12.01 2.72
C THR A 157 -8.48 -11.07 3.72
N THR A 158 -8.77 -11.27 5.00
CA THR A 158 -8.16 -10.49 6.08
C THR A 158 -7.31 -11.42 6.94
N LEU A 159 -6.08 -10.99 7.22
CA LEU A 159 -5.18 -11.61 8.19
C LEU A 159 -4.84 -10.55 9.25
N GLN A 160 -3.83 -10.83 10.08
CA GLN A 160 -3.47 -9.91 11.17
C GLN A 160 -3.04 -8.52 10.68
N ARG A 161 -2.37 -8.42 9.54
CA ARG A 161 -1.83 -7.14 9.03
C ARG A 161 -2.08 -6.93 7.55
N THR A 162 -2.74 -7.90 6.91
CA THR A 162 -2.93 -7.88 5.47
C THR A 162 -4.40 -7.95 5.13
N LEU A 163 -4.76 -7.24 4.07
CA LEU A 163 -6.12 -7.13 3.60
C LEU A 163 -6.13 -7.11 2.06
N GLN A 164 -6.65 -8.18 1.47
CA GLN A 164 -6.67 -8.37 0.03
C GLN A 164 -8.09 -8.44 -0.49
N LEU A 165 -8.34 -7.72 -1.58
CA LEU A 165 -9.63 -7.66 -2.26
C LEU A 165 -9.49 -8.25 -3.66
N ARG A 166 -10.20 -9.34 -3.92
CA ARG A 166 -10.27 -9.99 -5.23
C ARG A 166 -11.72 -10.04 -5.70
N ILE A 167 -11.95 -10.00 -7.00
CA ILE A 167 -13.27 -10.08 -7.60
C ILE A 167 -13.40 -11.32 -8.46
N SER A 168 -14.60 -11.86 -8.52
CA SER A 168 -14.94 -12.93 -9.44
C SER A 168 -14.82 -12.47 -10.89
N PRO A 169 -14.24 -13.28 -11.80
CA PRO A 169 -14.07 -12.90 -13.20
C PRO A 169 -15.41 -12.83 -13.93
N THR A 170 -16.36 -13.70 -13.56
CA THR A 170 -17.65 -13.87 -14.23
C THR A 170 -18.80 -13.92 -13.22
N ALA A 171 -19.91 -13.28 -13.55
CA ALA A 171 -21.10 -13.29 -12.69
C ALA A 171 -21.60 -14.72 -12.43
N GLY A 172 -22.09 -14.97 -11.22
CA GLY A 172 -22.58 -16.29 -10.80
C GLY A 172 -21.51 -17.31 -10.40
N THR A 173 -20.22 -16.96 -10.46
CA THR A 173 -19.13 -17.83 -9.97
C THR A 173 -18.55 -17.33 -8.65
N ALA A 174 -18.18 -18.27 -7.78
CA ALA A 174 -17.67 -18.04 -6.43
C ALA A 174 -16.15 -17.76 -6.37
N SER A 175 -15.43 -17.95 -7.47
CA SER A 175 -13.97 -17.88 -7.51
C SER A 175 -13.48 -16.46 -7.72
N CYS A 176 -12.71 -15.90 -6.79
CA CYS A 176 -12.13 -14.56 -6.92
C CYS A 176 -10.65 -14.63 -7.31
N ASN A 177 -10.38 -14.70 -8.61
CA ASN A 177 -9.02 -14.77 -9.15
C ASN A 177 -8.52 -13.45 -9.75
N LEU A 178 -9.41 -12.47 -9.96
CA LEU A 178 -9.06 -11.17 -10.53
C LEU A 178 -8.82 -10.15 -9.42
N GLN A 179 -7.82 -9.30 -9.58
CA GLN A 179 -7.58 -8.17 -8.69
C GLN A 179 -8.72 -7.16 -8.82
N LEU A 180 -9.18 -6.62 -7.69
CA LEU A 180 -10.14 -5.53 -7.73
C LEU A 180 -9.42 -4.24 -8.14
N ASP A 181 -9.96 -3.55 -9.14
CA ASP A 181 -9.41 -2.28 -9.62
C ASP A 181 -9.29 -1.24 -8.49
N GLY A 182 -8.15 -0.57 -8.40
CA GLY A 182 -7.80 0.34 -7.30
C GLY A 182 -7.45 -0.31 -5.96
N ALA A 183 -7.43 -1.65 -5.87
CA ALA A 183 -7.14 -2.40 -4.64
C ALA A 183 -6.14 -3.53 -4.93
N GLY A 184 -4.88 -3.18 -5.17
CA GLY A 184 -3.82 -4.16 -5.39
C GLY A 184 -3.39 -4.89 -4.14
N ASP A 185 -2.74 -6.03 -4.34
CA ASP A 185 -2.14 -6.78 -3.23
C ASP A 185 -1.18 -5.86 -2.47
N GLY A 186 -1.27 -5.84 -1.14
CA GLY A 186 -0.45 -4.96 -0.30
C GLY A 186 -0.96 -3.52 -0.15
N THR A 187 -1.99 -3.10 -0.90
CA THR A 187 -2.47 -1.70 -0.89
C THR A 187 -3.00 -1.26 0.48
N PHE A 188 -3.53 -2.21 1.26
CA PHE A 188 -4.11 -1.97 2.58
C PHE A 188 -3.30 -2.64 3.69
N ASP A 189 -2.10 -3.14 3.41
CA ASP A 189 -1.32 -3.88 4.39
C ASP A 189 -0.62 -2.91 5.36
N SER A 190 -0.58 -3.27 6.65
CA SER A 190 0.21 -2.53 7.65
C SER A 190 1.64 -3.05 7.69
N ASN A 191 2.60 -2.14 7.54
CA ASN A 191 4.04 -2.43 7.73
C ASN A 191 4.51 -2.30 9.19
N ASP A 192 3.65 -1.81 10.08
CA ASP A 192 3.95 -1.69 11.52
C ASP A 192 3.70 -3.05 12.20
N ASP A 193 4.71 -3.56 12.90
CA ASP A 193 4.68 -4.84 13.61
C ASP A 193 3.90 -4.77 14.93
N LYS A 194 3.68 -3.56 15.46
CA LYS A 194 2.90 -3.34 16.68
C LYS A 194 1.41 -3.19 16.43
N ILE A 195 0.98 -3.15 15.17
CA ILE A 195 -0.42 -2.97 14.78
C ILE A 195 -0.97 -4.29 14.24
N SER A 196 -2.15 -4.70 14.70
CA SER A 196 -2.82 -5.89 14.21
C SER A 196 -4.34 -5.76 14.19
N MET A 197 -4.97 -6.40 13.20
CA MET A 197 -6.37 -6.80 13.24
C MET A 197 -6.50 -8.01 14.16
N ASN A 198 -7.36 -7.89 15.17
CA ASN A 198 -7.77 -8.98 16.02
C ASN A 198 -9.10 -9.52 15.48
N ASN A 199 -9.24 -10.84 15.57
CA ASN A 199 -10.32 -11.61 14.98
C ASN A 199 -10.49 -11.40 13.47
N PRO A 200 -9.39 -11.39 12.67
CA PRO A 200 -9.51 -11.28 11.22
C PRO A 200 -10.28 -12.48 10.67
N ARG A 201 -11.07 -12.25 9.63
CA ARG A 201 -11.80 -13.28 8.89
C ARG A 201 -11.00 -13.62 7.63
N PRO A 202 -10.49 -14.86 7.48
CA PRO A 202 -9.67 -15.23 6.34
C PRO A 202 -10.47 -15.30 5.03
N ALA A 203 -11.79 -15.38 5.12
CA ALA A 203 -12.66 -15.37 3.96
C ALA A 203 -13.96 -14.63 4.26
N LEU A 204 -14.22 -13.59 3.46
CA LEU A 204 -15.49 -12.85 3.42
C LEU A 204 -15.93 -12.72 1.97
N PHE A 205 -17.08 -13.27 1.64
CA PHE A 205 -17.65 -13.22 0.30
C PHE A 205 -18.77 -12.17 0.29
N PHE A 206 -18.44 -10.98 -0.22
CA PHE A 206 -19.42 -9.93 -0.47
C PHE A 206 -20.18 -10.26 -1.74
N ARG A 207 -21.49 -10.47 -1.61
CA ARG A 207 -22.35 -10.92 -2.70
C ARG A 207 -23.09 -9.75 -3.36
N PRO A 208 -23.53 -9.92 -4.63
CA PRO A 208 -24.28 -8.89 -5.35
C PRO A 208 -25.60 -8.45 -4.72
N ASP A 209 -26.17 -9.28 -3.85
CA ASP A 209 -27.40 -9.03 -3.09
C ASP A 209 -27.16 -8.17 -1.82
N GLY A 210 -25.90 -7.80 -1.55
CA GLY A 210 -25.51 -7.00 -0.39
C GLY A 210 -25.16 -7.81 0.85
N THR A 211 -25.35 -9.13 0.83
CA THR A 211 -25.00 -9.99 1.98
C THR A 211 -23.52 -10.37 1.98
N ILE A 212 -23.01 -10.80 3.13
CA ILE A 212 -21.66 -11.32 3.32
C ILE A 212 -21.76 -12.74 3.86
N ALA A 213 -21.02 -13.68 3.25
CA ALA A 213 -20.97 -15.07 3.68
C ALA A 213 -19.51 -15.53 3.90
N ALA A 214 -19.30 -16.58 4.70
CA ALA A 214 -17.97 -17.19 4.87
C ALA A 214 -17.52 -17.97 3.62
N THR A 215 -18.48 -18.46 2.84
CA THR A 215 -18.30 -19.07 1.52
C THR A 215 -19.43 -18.60 0.61
N ALA A 216 -19.22 -18.56 -0.71
CA ALA A 216 -20.20 -18.04 -1.66
C ALA A 216 -21.61 -18.69 -1.57
N GLY A 217 -21.68 -19.99 -1.22
CA GLY A 217 -22.93 -20.76 -1.13
C GLY A 217 -23.60 -20.75 0.25
N ASP A 218 -22.95 -20.21 1.27
CA ASP A 218 -23.45 -20.28 2.64
C ASP A 218 -24.56 -19.25 2.90
N ALA A 219 -25.28 -19.46 3.99
CA ALA A 219 -26.16 -18.43 4.54
C ALA A 219 -25.35 -17.17 4.90
N PRO A 220 -25.96 -15.98 4.84
CA PRO A 220 -25.31 -14.75 5.30
C PRO A 220 -24.82 -14.88 6.74
N LEU A 221 -23.64 -14.32 7.01
CA LEU A 221 -23.12 -14.19 8.36
C LEU A 221 -24.04 -13.29 9.20
N THR A 222 -24.03 -13.50 10.51
CA THR A 222 -24.54 -12.51 11.46
C THR A 222 -23.59 -11.32 11.56
N GLY A 223 -23.93 -10.34 12.40
CA GLY A 223 -22.98 -9.30 12.80
C GLY A 223 -21.71 -9.89 13.42
N PHE A 224 -20.56 -9.31 13.10
CA PHE A 224 -19.27 -9.61 13.72
C PHE A 224 -18.39 -8.37 13.76
N ASP A 225 -17.41 -8.39 14.66
CA ASP A 225 -16.49 -7.27 14.86
C ASP A 225 -15.08 -7.64 14.42
N ILE A 226 -14.41 -6.68 13.79
CA ILE A 226 -12.98 -6.69 13.54
C ILE A 226 -12.39 -5.53 14.32
N THR A 227 -11.50 -5.81 15.26
CA THR A 227 -10.84 -4.76 16.04
C THR A 227 -9.42 -4.57 15.57
N VAL A 228 -8.95 -3.33 15.47
CA VAL A 228 -7.54 -3.01 15.25
C VAL A 228 -6.96 -2.53 16.58
N SER A 229 -5.83 -3.13 16.96
CA SER A 229 -5.09 -2.79 18.18
C SER A 229 -3.65 -2.43 17.89
N ASP A 230 -3.06 -1.66 18.80
CA ASP A 230 -1.62 -1.48 18.93
C ASP A 230 -1.10 -2.14 20.22
N SER A 231 0.17 -1.91 20.56
CA SER A 231 0.80 -2.44 21.80
C SER A 231 0.17 -1.96 23.11
N SER A 232 -0.69 -0.96 23.07
CA SER A 232 -1.35 -0.36 24.24
C SER A 232 -2.85 -0.66 24.32
N GLY A 233 -3.44 -1.29 23.31
CA GLY A 233 -4.81 -1.79 23.33
C GLY A 233 -5.57 -1.58 22.02
N VAL A 234 -6.89 -1.77 22.09
CA VAL A 234 -7.79 -1.60 20.94
C VAL A 234 -7.94 -0.12 20.60
N ARG A 235 -7.77 0.22 19.31
CA ARG A 235 -7.85 1.58 18.79
C ARG A 235 -9.07 1.82 17.90
N ARG A 236 -9.52 0.79 17.17
CA ARG A 236 -10.72 0.87 16.32
C ARG A 236 -11.47 -0.46 16.38
N THR A 237 -12.78 -0.40 16.54
CA THR A 237 -13.68 -1.56 16.38
C THR A 237 -14.53 -1.33 15.15
N ILE A 238 -14.51 -2.26 14.21
CA ILE A 238 -15.27 -2.21 12.96
C ILE A 238 -16.36 -3.26 13.06
N HIS A 239 -17.60 -2.80 13.06
CA HIS A 239 -18.77 -3.66 13.09
C HIS A 239 -19.18 -3.98 11.64
N VAL A 240 -19.41 -5.26 11.37
CA VAL A 240 -19.80 -5.74 10.05
C VAL A 240 -21.06 -6.59 10.18
N ASP A 241 -22.14 -6.16 9.55
CA ASP A 241 -23.39 -6.94 9.51
C ASP A 241 -23.43 -7.80 8.25
N GLY A 242 -23.36 -9.12 8.40
CA GLY A 242 -23.34 -10.03 7.25
C GLY A 242 -24.67 -10.17 6.50
N ARG A 243 -25.81 -9.75 7.08
CA ARG A 243 -27.12 -9.81 6.40
C ARG A 243 -27.36 -8.61 5.50
N THR A 244 -26.79 -7.47 5.85
CA THR A 244 -26.97 -6.20 5.12
C THR A 244 -25.70 -5.74 4.39
N GLY A 245 -24.56 -6.33 4.74
CA GLY A 245 -23.24 -5.94 4.28
C GLY A 245 -22.75 -4.60 4.83
N LEU A 246 -23.45 -4.03 5.82
CA LEU A 246 -23.11 -2.75 6.42
C LEU A 246 -21.78 -2.83 7.19
N VAL A 247 -20.98 -1.76 7.10
CA VAL A 247 -19.67 -1.64 7.77
C VAL A 247 -19.57 -0.28 8.49
N ASN A 248 -19.49 -0.30 9.82
CA ASN A 248 -19.45 0.89 10.70
C ASN A 248 -18.25 0.91 11.67
#